data_AF-A0A9X8R112-F1
#
_entry.id   AF-A0A9X8R112-F1
#
_cell.length_a   1.000
_cell.length_b   1.000
_cell.length_c   1.000
_cell.angle_alpha   90.00
_cell.angle_beta   90.00
_cell.angle_gamma   90.00
#
_symmetry.space_group_name_H-M   'P 1'
#
loop_
_entity.id
_entity.type
_entity.pdbx_description
1 polymer ?
#
loop_
_entity_poly.entity_id
_entity_poly.type
_entity_poly.pdbx_seq_one_letter_code
_entity_poly.pdbx_strand_id
1 'polypeptide(L)'
;MTRINQATKLLLAVPAALAIASCSATEDTTADTAANTGGMAPTVTASIGGDGAETVTQERPQEKTVTETVAQPPAGEAAPPAAAAPEGDNCANLPSDPRKQYATGTAPGRMPADDGSDYNYWIEDIDNQYDPCAPLSWITFKGSLGDENGPQGLAGSIADGLALYVDGEPASEVKLFGQIDQITPLENGGATVAWSERGQFTADGFVNHYSADIRPANGGIEAVSGDTEKFYENWHYPVGYLLGTYD
;
A
#
# COMPACT_ATOMS: atom_id res chain seq x y z
N MET A 1 13.90 70.09 2.04
CA MET A 1 14.61 70.43 3.30
C MET A 1 14.32 69.33 4.31
N THR A 2 15.35 68.55 4.70
CA THR A 2 15.62 67.95 6.04
C THR A 2 14.55 67.02 6.69
N ARG A 3 14.81 65.83 7.26
CA ARG A 3 16.02 65.05 7.59
C ARG A 3 15.70 63.54 7.58
N ILE A 4 16.73 62.78 7.22
CA ILE A 4 16.90 61.33 7.40
C ILE A 4 17.11 61.03 8.89
N ASN A 5 16.42 60.04 9.46
CA ASN A 5 16.81 59.39 10.71
C ASN A 5 17.19 57.93 10.43
N GLN A 6 18.50 57.68 10.42
CA GLN A 6 19.07 56.35 10.52
C GLN A 6 18.98 55.87 11.97
N ALA A 7 18.50 54.65 12.19
CA ALA A 7 18.72 53.92 13.43
C ALA A 7 19.62 52.71 13.12
N THR A 8 20.75 52.68 13.82
CA THR A 8 21.89 51.80 13.63
C THR A 8 21.74 50.50 14.43
N LYS A 9 22.02 49.39 13.74
CA LYS A 9 22.59 48.09 14.15
C LYS A 9 22.58 47.68 15.64
N LEU A 10 22.14 46.43 15.88
CA LEU A 10 22.99 45.45 16.56
C LEU A 10 22.63 44.01 16.11
N LEU A 11 23.52 43.39 15.31
CA LEU A 11 23.53 41.94 15.10
C LEU A 11 24.31 41.31 16.27
N LEU A 12 23.67 40.39 17.00
CA LEU A 12 24.35 39.46 17.90
C LEU A 12 24.52 38.13 17.16
N ALA A 13 25.77 37.82 16.79
CA ALA A 13 26.16 36.50 16.32
C ALA A 13 26.43 35.60 17.54
N VAL A 14 25.78 34.43 17.57
CA VAL A 14 26.05 33.37 18.55
C VAL A 14 26.73 32.21 17.82
N PRO A 15 27.99 31.88 18.13
CA PRO A 15 28.59 30.62 17.72
C PRO A 15 28.44 29.59 18.85
N ALA A 16 27.77 28.47 18.59
CA ALA A 16 27.82 27.29 19.45
C ALA A 16 28.19 26.07 18.60
N ALA A 17 29.24 25.39 19.05
CA ALA A 17 30.05 24.43 18.32
C ALA A 17 29.33 23.10 18.01
N LEU A 18 29.56 22.58 16.80
CA LEU A 18 29.34 21.18 16.45
C LEU A 18 30.43 20.31 17.10
N ALA A 19 30.03 19.36 17.95
CA ALA A 19 30.88 18.26 18.36
C ALA A 19 30.64 17.07 17.43
N ILE A 20 31.66 16.71 16.65
CA ILE A 20 31.67 15.54 15.77
C ILE A 20 32.27 14.39 16.58
N ALA A 21 31.48 13.37 16.91
CA ALA A 21 31.99 12.13 17.51
C ALA A 21 32.38 11.17 16.39
N SER A 22 33.68 11.11 16.09
CA SER A 22 34.29 10.11 15.22
C SER A 22 34.72 8.90 16.05
N CYS A 23 34.08 7.74 15.89
CA CYS A 23 34.65 6.47 16.30
C CYS A 23 35.40 5.84 15.12
N SER A 24 36.71 6.04 15.10
CA SER A 24 37.64 5.33 14.23
C SER A 24 37.91 3.92 14.76
N ALA A 25 37.82 2.94 13.86
CA ALA A 25 38.29 1.58 14.07
C ALA A 25 39.81 1.56 14.34
N THR A 26 40.25 0.58 15.13
CA THR A 26 41.66 0.18 15.19
C THR A 26 41.70 -1.34 15.27
N GLU A 27 42.23 -1.94 14.20
CA GLU A 27 42.74 -3.30 14.15
C GLU A 27 44.23 -3.26 14.47
N ASP A 28 44.70 -4.14 15.37
CA ASP A 28 45.97 -4.89 15.30
C ASP A 28 46.08 -5.75 16.58
N THR A 29 45.96 -7.09 16.52
CA THR A 29 46.98 -8.11 16.16
C THR A 29 47.63 -8.76 17.39
N THR A 30 47.13 -9.97 17.67
CA THR A 30 47.85 -11.25 17.97
C THR A 30 48.73 -11.39 19.24
N ALA A 31 48.33 -12.27 20.17
CA ALA A 31 48.87 -13.64 20.32
C ALA A 31 48.64 -14.26 21.73
N ASP A 32 48.01 -15.44 21.72
CA ASP A 32 48.35 -16.66 22.49
C ASP A 32 48.22 -16.81 24.02
N THR A 33 47.22 -17.63 24.41
CA THR A 33 47.32 -18.89 25.20
C THR A 33 46.42 -19.00 26.45
N ALA A 34 45.50 -19.99 26.35
CA ALA A 34 44.90 -20.87 27.36
C ALA A 34 44.14 -20.29 28.58
N ALA A 35 42.83 -20.61 28.66
CA ALA A 35 42.32 -21.74 29.48
C ALA A 35 40.84 -21.55 29.86
N ASN A 36 40.02 -22.42 29.28
CA ASN A 36 38.91 -23.16 29.88
C ASN A 36 37.70 -22.46 30.56
N THR A 37 36.54 -22.93 30.08
CA THR A 37 35.26 -23.26 30.77
C THR A 37 34.15 -22.22 30.95
N GLY A 38 32.99 -22.57 30.37
CA GLY A 38 31.64 -22.11 30.72
C GLY A 38 31.02 -21.23 29.62
N GLY A 39 29.91 -21.54 28.97
CA GLY A 39 28.99 -22.66 29.07
C GLY A 39 27.85 -22.44 28.07
N MET A 40 27.55 -23.51 27.32
CA MET A 40 26.20 -23.98 26.95
C MET A 40 25.29 -23.08 26.08
N ALA A 41 25.31 -23.33 24.77
CA ALA A 41 24.09 -23.35 23.94
C ALA A 41 23.29 -24.63 24.22
N PRO A 42 22.02 -24.72 23.77
CA PRO A 42 21.82 -25.73 22.73
C PRO A 42 20.80 -25.38 21.64
N THR A 43 21.21 -25.74 20.43
CA THR A 43 20.41 -26.17 19.28
C THR A 43 19.68 -27.49 19.61
N VAL A 44 18.46 -27.69 19.09
CA VAL A 44 17.85 -29.03 19.03
C VAL A 44 17.41 -29.33 17.59
N THR A 45 18.04 -30.35 17.01
CA THR A 45 17.62 -31.08 15.81
C THR A 45 17.17 -32.48 16.24
N ALA A 46 16.15 -33.00 15.56
CA ALA A 46 15.43 -34.25 15.80
C ALA A 46 16.24 -35.57 15.59
N SER A 47 15.78 -36.68 16.21
CA SER A 47 15.58 -38.00 15.55
C SER A 47 15.02 -39.11 16.48
N ILE A 48 13.90 -39.69 16.03
CA ILE A 48 13.45 -41.11 15.93
C ILE A 48 13.98 -42.23 16.86
N GLY A 49 13.04 -43.05 17.37
CA GLY A 49 13.23 -44.45 17.82
C GLY A 49 11.92 -45.09 18.35
N GLY A 50 11.49 -46.22 17.78
CA GLY A 50 10.32 -47.06 18.17
C GLY A 50 10.52 -47.80 19.51
N ASP A 51 9.61 -48.60 20.06
CA ASP A 51 8.70 -49.60 19.49
C ASP A 51 7.72 -50.06 20.62
N GLY A 52 6.56 -50.65 20.30
CA GLY A 52 5.70 -51.32 21.31
C GLY A 52 4.19 -51.24 21.07
N ALA A 53 3.65 -52.27 20.42
CA ALA A 53 2.24 -52.46 20.06
C ALA A 53 1.36 -52.97 21.22
N GLU A 54 0.09 -52.56 21.26
CA GLU A 54 -1.05 -53.42 21.63
C GLU A 54 -2.34 -52.98 20.90
N THR A 55 -2.97 -53.94 20.24
CA THR A 55 -4.25 -53.89 19.52
C THR A 55 -5.45 -53.89 20.47
N VAL A 56 -6.45 -53.03 20.23
CA VAL A 56 -7.85 -53.29 20.62
C VAL A 56 -8.80 -52.93 19.46
N THR A 57 -9.63 -53.89 19.12
CA THR A 57 -10.61 -53.93 18.03
C THR A 57 -11.98 -53.38 18.50
N GLN A 58 -12.65 -52.64 17.60
CA GLN A 58 -14.10 -52.38 17.47
C GLN A 58 -14.93 -51.91 18.68
N GLU A 59 -15.65 -50.79 18.50
CA GLU A 59 -17.10 -50.83 18.27
C GLU A 59 -17.63 -49.49 17.72
N ARG A 60 -18.58 -49.60 16.80
CA ARG A 60 -19.27 -48.52 16.08
C ARG A 60 -20.60 -48.24 16.79
N PRO A 61 -20.89 -47.01 17.23
CA PRO A 61 -22.26 -46.59 17.47
C PRO A 61 -22.85 -45.88 16.25
N GLN A 62 -24.12 -46.18 16.03
CA GLN A 62 -24.92 -45.82 14.87
C GLN A 62 -25.37 -44.35 14.86
N GLU A 63 -25.49 -43.84 13.64
CA GLU A 63 -26.58 -43.01 13.12
C GLU A 63 -27.51 -42.32 14.14
N LYS A 64 -27.40 -40.99 14.20
CA LYS A 64 -28.56 -40.12 14.45
C LYS A 64 -28.62 -39.06 13.36
N THR A 65 -29.46 -39.36 12.37
CA THR A 65 -30.01 -38.38 11.43
C THR A 65 -30.79 -37.34 12.23
N VAL A 66 -30.23 -36.14 12.34
CA VAL A 66 -30.95 -34.94 12.78
C VAL A 66 -31.42 -34.23 11.53
N THR A 67 -32.71 -34.38 11.23
CA THR A 67 -33.41 -33.57 10.23
C THR A 67 -33.55 -32.17 10.81
N GLU A 68 -32.61 -31.27 10.52
CA GLU A 68 -32.79 -29.85 10.82
C GLU A 68 -33.48 -29.19 9.63
N THR A 69 -34.66 -28.65 9.93
CA THR A 69 -35.58 -28.04 8.99
C THR A 69 -35.00 -26.72 8.51
N VAL A 70 -34.80 -26.58 7.20
CA VAL A 70 -34.48 -25.31 6.55
C VAL A 70 -35.60 -24.32 6.85
N ALA A 71 -35.35 -23.37 7.75
CA ALA A 71 -36.17 -22.20 7.90
C ALA A 71 -35.93 -21.30 6.69
N GLN A 72 -36.95 -21.20 5.84
CA GLN A 72 -37.00 -20.32 4.69
C GLN A 72 -36.97 -18.85 5.14
N PRO A 73 -35.99 -18.03 4.72
CA PRO A 73 -36.05 -16.60 4.97
C PRO A 73 -37.21 -15.97 4.17
N PRO A 74 -37.93 -14.98 4.73
CA PRO A 74 -39.04 -14.35 4.05
C PRO A 74 -38.56 -13.65 2.78
N ALA A 75 -39.30 -13.87 1.70
CA ALA A 75 -39.16 -13.17 0.45
C ALA A 75 -39.54 -11.69 0.62
N GLY A 76 -38.70 -10.78 0.10
CA GLY A 76 -39.08 -9.39 -0.15
C GLY A 76 -38.01 -8.37 0.23
N GLU A 77 -36.99 -8.23 -0.62
CA GLU A 77 -36.58 -6.94 -1.22
C GLU A 77 -35.65 -7.33 -2.38
N ALA A 78 -36.01 -7.02 -3.62
CA ALA A 78 -35.18 -7.35 -4.77
C ALA A 78 -33.87 -6.56 -4.66
N ALA A 79 -32.74 -7.27 -4.56
CA ALA A 79 -31.44 -6.67 -4.82
C ALA A 79 -31.48 -6.03 -6.22
N PRO A 80 -30.97 -4.80 -6.41
CA PRO A 80 -30.85 -4.22 -7.73
C PRO A 80 -30.12 -5.21 -8.65
N PRO A 81 -30.55 -5.37 -9.91
CA PRO A 81 -29.85 -6.25 -10.83
C PRO A 81 -28.39 -5.82 -10.90
N ALA A 82 -27.48 -6.78 -10.74
CA ALA A 82 -26.08 -6.57 -11.05
C ALA A 82 -25.99 -6.00 -12.46
N ALA A 83 -25.29 -4.86 -12.61
CA ALA A 83 -25.07 -4.27 -13.91
C ALA A 83 -24.45 -5.33 -14.81
N ALA A 84 -25.00 -5.49 -16.01
CA ALA A 84 -24.46 -6.43 -16.98
C ALA A 84 -23.03 -5.99 -17.31
N ALA A 85 -22.07 -6.91 -17.15
CA ALA A 85 -20.70 -6.69 -17.59
C ALA A 85 -20.72 -6.26 -19.08
N PRO A 86 -19.91 -5.27 -19.48
CA PRO A 86 -19.88 -4.78 -20.85
C PRO A 86 -19.56 -5.92 -21.84
N GLU A 87 -20.22 -5.93 -23.00
CA GLU A 87 -20.05 -6.96 -24.02
C GLU A 87 -18.58 -7.04 -24.50
N GLY A 88 -18.04 -8.26 -24.55
CA GLY A 88 -16.60 -8.58 -24.48
C GLY A 88 -15.70 -8.19 -25.66
N ASP A 89 -16.18 -7.48 -26.69
CA ASP A 89 -15.34 -7.03 -27.80
C ASP A 89 -14.69 -5.65 -27.54
N ASN A 90 -15.19 -4.88 -26.57
CA ASN A 90 -14.71 -3.52 -26.26
C ASN A 90 -13.51 -3.47 -25.28
N CYS A 91 -13.14 -4.60 -24.67
CA CYS A 91 -12.08 -4.65 -23.65
C CYS A 91 -10.66 -4.79 -24.21
N ALA A 92 -10.53 -5.28 -25.45
CA ALA A 92 -9.22 -5.58 -26.03
C ALA A 92 -8.51 -4.34 -26.61
N ASN A 93 -9.26 -3.37 -27.12
CA ASN A 93 -8.72 -2.21 -27.84
C ASN A 93 -9.41 -0.92 -27.44
N LEU A 94 -8.82 -0.23 -26.46
CA LEU A 94 -9.22 1.11 -26.06
C LEU A 94 -8.36 2.16 -26.82
N PRO A 95 -8.95 3.30 -27.24
CA PRO A 95 -8.20 4.41 -27.84
C PRO A 95 -7.04 4.90 -26.95
N SER A 96 -7.30 5.03 -25.64
CA SER A 96 -6.33 5.41 -24.61
C SER A 96 -6.23 4.29 -23.58
N ASP A 97 -5.45 3.25 -23.89
CA ASP A 97 -5.32 2.05 -23.05
C ASP A 97 -4.25 2.24 -21.96
N PRO A 98 -4.62 2.27 -20.66
CA PRO A 98 -3.67 2.40 -19.55
C PRO A 98 -2.57 1.34 -19.55
N ARG A 99 -2.80 0.14 -20.12
CA ARG A 99 -1.79 -0.92 -20.21
C ARG A 99 -0.59 -0.53 -21.07
N LYS A 100 -0.79 0.38 -22.03
CA LYS A 100 0.27 0.89 -22.91
C LYS A 100 0.99 2.08 -22.29
N GLN A 101 0.25 2.98 -21.64
CA GLN A 101 0.80 4.17 -21.01
C GLN A 101 1.56 3.83 -19.71
N TYR A 102 1.06 2.84 -18.97
CA TYR A 102 1.52 2.46 -17.64
C TYR A 102 1.88 0.98 -17.59
N ALA A 103 2.81 0.54 -18.43
CA ALA A 103 3.25 -0.85 -18.41
C ALA A 103 3.95 -1.20 -17.08
N THR A 104 3.71 -2.39 -16.54
CA THR A 104 4.38 -2.90 -15.33
C THR A 104 5.90 -2.85 -15.48
N GLY A 105 6.62 -2.46 -14.42
CA GLY A 105 8.08 -2.37 -14.42
C GLY A 105 8.64 -1.13 -15.11
N THR A 106 7.82 -0.11 -15.36
CA THR A 106 8.23 1.14 -16.04
C THR A 106 8.14 2.35 -15.13
N ALA A 107 8.91 3.39 -15.47
CA ALA A 107 8.94 4.68 -14.79
C ALA A 107 8.63 5.80 -15.81
N PRO A 108 7.35 5.97 -16.22
CA PRO A 108 6.99 6.91 -17.28
C PRO A 108 7.15 8.38 -16.89
N GLY A 109 7.51 8.66 -15.64
CA GLY A 109 7.90 9.98 -15.17
C GLY A 109 6.84 10.63 -14.31
N ARG A 110 6.42 11.84 -14.67
CA ARG A 110 5.74 12.77 -13.78
C ARG A 110 4.22 12.80 -14.01
N MET A 111 3.45 12.79 -12.92
CA MET A 111 2.03 13.16 -12.88
C MET A 111 1.86 14.51 -12.16
N PRO A 112 1.33 15.54 -12.83
CA PRO A 112 0.96 16.79 -12.17
C PRO A 112 -0.19 16.58 -11.17
N ALA A 113 -0.24 17.41 -10.12
CA ALA A 113 -1.40 17.50 -9.25
C ALA A 113 -2.61 18.08 -10.00
N ASP A 114 -3.80 17.60 -9.68
CA ASP A 114 -5.07 18.03 -10.26
C ASP A 114 -5.54 19.43 -9.77
N ASP A 115 -5.00 19.90 -8.66
CA ASP A 115 -5.26 21.22 -8.09
C ASP A 115 -4.43 22.35 -8.74
N GLY A 116 -3.54 22.00 -9.67
CA GLY A 116 -2.65 22.94 -10.37
C GLY A 116 -1.48 23.44 -9.53
N SER A 117 -1.21 22.84 -8.37
CA SER A 117 0.00 23.10 -7.59
C SER A 117 1.26 22.59 -8.29
N ASP A 118 2.42 23.07 -7.84
CA ASP A 118 3.73 22.61 -8.29
C ASP A 118 4.18 21.29 -7.63
N TYR A 119 3.35 20.72 -6.75
CA TYR A 119 3.60 19.40 -6.17
C TYR A 119 3.24 18.31 -7.18
N ASN A 120 4.25 17.63 -7.68
CA ASN A 120 4.11 16.57 -8.67
C ASN A 120 4.36 15.22 -8.03
N TYR A 121 3.74 14.16 -8.59
CA TYR A 121 4.05 12.79 -8.25
C TYR A 121 4.99 12.19 -9.31
N TRP A 122 6.15 11.69 -8.88
CA TRP A 122 7.14 11.07 -9.74
C TRP A 122 7.07 9.56 -9.62
N ILE A 123 6.77 8.89 -10.74
CA ILE A 123 6.60 7.45 -10.84
C ILE A 123 7.97 6.81 -11.02
N GLU A 124 8.32 5.92 -10.10
CA GLU A 124 9.56 5.14 -10.07
C GLU A 124 9.35 3.70 -10.54
N ASP A 125 8.17 3.14 -10.31
CA ASP A 125 7.78 1.80 -10.78
C ASP A 125 6.25 1.67 -10.89
N ILE A 126 5.79 0.68 -11.64
CA ILE A 126 4.37 0.41 -11.87
C ILE A 126 4.07 -1.07 -11.68
N ASP A 127 2.97 -1.36 -10.99
CA ASP A 127 2.27 -2.64 -11.03
C ASP A 127 0.87 -2.43 -11.62
N ASN A 128 0.70 -2.86 -12.87
CA ASN A 128 -0.52 -2.68 -13.63
C ASN A 128 -1.35 -3.97 -13.63
N GLN A 129 -2.48 -3.92 -12.92
CA GLN A 129 -3.51 -4.96 -12.90
C GLN A 129 -4.81 -4.48 -13.57
N TYR A 130 -4.71 -3.51 -14.50
CA TYR A 130 -5.84 -2.96 -15.21
C TYR A 130 -6.43 -4.00 -16.16
N ASP A 131 -7.72 -4.25 -15.95
CA ASP A 131 -8.57 -5.06 -16.80
C ASP A 131 -9.86 -4.27 -17.07
N PRO A 132 -10.09 -3.81 -18.30
CA PRO A 132 -11.30 -3.07 -18.65
C PRO A 132 -12.58 -3.91 -18.64
N CYS A 133 -12.45 -5.23 -18.55
CA CYS A 133 -13.58 -6.17 -18.47
C CYS A 133 -13.91 -6.58 -17.03
N ALA A 134 -13.07 -6.25 -16.05
CA ALA A 134 -13.33 -6.52 -14.66
C ALA A 134 -14.21 -5.43 -14.05
N PRO A 135 -15.13 -5.76 -13.12
CA PRO A 135 -15.91 -4.76 -12.39
C PRO A 135 -15.03 -3.76 -11.64
N LEU A 136 -13.88 -4.23 -11.15
CA LEU A 136 -12.85 -3.44 -10.51
C LEU A 136 -11.48 -3.90 -11.01
N SER A 137 -10.66 -2.95 -11.42
CA SER A 137 -9.24 -3.17 -11.70
C SER A 137 -8.41 -1.97 -11.23
N TRP A 138 -7.08 -2.10 -11.21
CA TRP A 138 -6.23 -1.07 -10.59
C TRP A 138 -4.84 -0.98 -11.22
N ILE A 139 -4.19 0.15 -10.98
CA ILE A 139 -2.77 0.36 -11.21
C ILE A 139 -2.17 0.95 -9.94
N THR A 140 -1.11 0.31 -9.44
CA THR A 140 -0.30 0.84 -8.36
C THR A 140 0.94 1.48 -8.94
N PHE A 141 1.21 2.71 -8.55
CA PHE A 141 2.41 3.46 -8.90
C PHE A 141 3.28 3.54 -7.67
N LYS A 142 4.53 3.09 -7.73
CA LYS A 142 5.53 3.36 -6.69
C LYS A 142 6.24 4.65 -7.03
N GLY A 143 6.49 5.51 -6.04
CA GLY A 143 7.09 6.79 -6.35
C GLY A 143 7.26 7.73 -5.16
N SER A 144 7.38 9.00 -5.50
CA SER A 144 7.58 10.04 -4.51
C SER A 144 7.09 11.40 -4.98
N LEU A 145 6.71 12.24 -4.02
CA LEU A 145 6.38 13.63 -4.25
C LEU A 145 7.64 14.44 -4.59
N GLY A 146 7.44 15.40 -5.47
CA GLY A 146 8.48 16.26 -6.00
C GLY A 146 7.94 17.59 -6.49
N ASP A 147 8.80 18.37 -7.09
CA ASP A 147 8.41 19.56 -7.85
C ASP A 147 8.53 19.29 -9.36
N GLU A 148 8.49 20.34 -10.17
CA GLU A 148 8.67 20.24 -11.62
C GLU A 148 10.07 19.72 -12.05
N ASN A 149 11.07 19.83 -11.18
CA ASN A 149 12.48 19.50 -11.45
C ASN A 149 12.84 18.07 -11.06
N GLY A 150 12.06 17.42 -10.21
CA GLY A 150 12.31 16.03 -9.81
C GLY A 150 11.65 15.62 -8.50
N PRO A 151 11.81 14.35 -8.09
CA PRO A 151 11.42 13.89 -6.77
C PRO A 151 12.20 14.62 -5.68
N GLN A 152 11.57 14.90 -4.54
CA GLN A 152 12.21 15.62 -3.42
C GLN A 152 13.36 14.84 -2.77
N GLY A 153 13.40 13.51 -2.92
CA GLY A 153 14.45 12.65 -2.36
C GLY A 153 14.43 12.56 -0.83
N LEU A 154 13.29 12.88 -0.20
CA LEU A 154 13.12 12.81 1.24
C LEU A 154 12.32 11.56 1.60
N ALA A 155 12.69 10.88 2.70
CA ALA A 155 11.93 9.72 3.16
C ALA A 155 10.46 10.04 3.46
N GLY A 156 10.11 11.31 3.73
CA GLY A 156 8.73 11.76 3.94
C GLY A 156 7.94 12.02 2.65
N SER A 157 8.60 12.09 1.49
CA SER A 157 7.92 12.30 0.20
C SER A 157 7.55 11.01 -0.51
N ILE A 158 8.05 9.86 -0.06
CA ILE A 158 7.75 8.55 -0.65
C ILE A 158 6.26 8.21 -0.39
N ALA A 159 5.55 7.84 -1.43
CA ALA A 159 4.15 7.43 -1.34
C ALA A 159 3.84 6.53 -2.54
N ASP A 160 2.84 5.69 -2.38
CA ASP A 160 2.31 4.91 -3.49
C ASP A 160 1.05 5.58 -4.03
N GLY A 161 1.00 5.73 -5.35
CA GLY A 161 -0.20 6.13 -6.07
C GLY A 161 -1.08 4.92 -6.36
N LEU A 162 -2.38 5.08 -6.18
CA LEU A 162 -3.39 4.10 -6.52
C LEU A 162 -4.41 4.71 -7.48
N ALA A 163 -4.54 4.09 -8.65
CA ALA A 163 -5.65 4.33 -9.56
C ALA A 163 -6.59 3.13 -9.55
N LEU A 164 -7.86 3.39 -9.26
CA LEU A 164 -8.91 2.38 -9.32
C LEU A 164 -9.78 2.64 -10.55
N TYR A 165 -10.16 1.57 -11.22
CA TYR A 165 -10.98 1.61 -12.42
C TYR A 165 -12.24 0.76 -12.19
N VAL A 166 -13.40 1.35 -12.45
CA VAL A 166 -14.70 0.69 -12.37
C VAL A 166 -15.20 0.47 -13.80
N ASP A 167 -15.41 -0.78 -14.17
CA ASP A 167 -15.84 -1.17 -15.52
C ASP A 167 -14.94 -0.54 -16.63
N GLY A 168 -13.64 -0.46 -16.36
CA GLY A 168 -12.62 0.09 -17.26
C GLY A 168 -12.45 1.62 -17.22
N GLU A 169 -13.33 2.36 -16.55
CA GLU A 169 -13.25 3.82 -16.42
C GLU A 169 -12.57 4.22 -15.11
N PRO A 170 -11.74 5.27 -15.07
CA PRO A 170 -11.10 5.73 -13.84
C PRO A 170 -12.16 6.20 -12.83
N ALA A 171 -12.12 5.67 -11.60
CA ALA A 171 -13.00 6.08 -10.51
C ALA A 171 -12.63 7.47 -9.96
N SER A 172 -11.35 7.85 -10.11
CA SER A 172 -10.80 9.16 -9.78
C SER A 172 -9.44 9.33 -10.45
N GLU A 173 -8.84 10.51 -10.31
CA GLU A 173 -7.39 10.67 -10.44
C GLU A 173 -6.64 9.80 -9.43
N VAL A 174 -5.33 9.64 -9.63
CA VAL A 174 -4.49 8.86 -8.71
C VAL A 174 -4.57 9.46 -7.30
N LYS A 175 -4.84 8.61 -6.31
CA LYS A 175 -4.79 8.95 -4.88
C LYS A 175 -3.56 8.36 -4.23
N LEU A 176 -2.98 9.08 -3.28
CA LEU A 176 -1.77 8.63 -2.60
C LEU A 176 -2.10 7.92 -1.29
N PHE A 177 -1.34 6.86 -1.04
CA PHE A 177 -1.28 6.10 0.21
C PHE A 177 0.18 6.04 0.65
N GLY A 178 0.45 5.73 1.91
CA GLY A 178 1.81 5.56 2.39
C GLY A 178 2.59 4.51 1.58
N GLN A 179 2.17 3.26 1.70
CA GLN A 179 2.68 2.13 0.92
C GLN A 179 1.54 1.15 0.68
N ILE A 180 1.21 0.84 -0.58
CA ILE A 180 0.31 -0.24 -0.94
C ILE A 180 1.08 -1.56 -0.81
N ASP A 181 0.64 -2.39 0.13
CA ASP A 181 1.28 -3.67 0.43
C ASP A 181 0.76 -4.76 -0.50
N GLN A 182 -0.56 -4.82 -0.65
CA GLN A 182 -1.22 -5.81 -1.51
C GLN A 182 -2.65 -5.36 -1.85
N ILE A 183 -3.09 -5.67 -3.07
CA ILE A 183 -4.49 -5.59 -3.46
C ILE A 183 -4.93 -6.99 -3.88
N THR A 184 -5.96 -7.51 -3.23
CA THR A 184 -6.47 -8.88 -3.45
C THR A 184 -7.88 -8.81 -3.99
N PRO A 185 -8.16 -9.28 -5.22
CA PRO A 185 -9.52 -9.29 -5.75
C PRO A 185 -10.43 -10.21 -4.93
N LEU A 186 -11.69 -9.82 -4.80
CA LEU A 186 -12.74 -10.55 -4.08
C LEU A 186 -13.74 -11.15 -5.06
N GLU A 187 -14.38 -12.26 -4.68
CA GLU A 187 -15.37 -12.95 -5.52
C GLU A 187 -16.59 -12.09 -5.87
N ASN A 188 -16.88 -11.07 -5.06
CA ASN A 188 -17.99 -10.14 -5.27
C ASN A 188 -17.68 -9.02 -6.27
N GLY A 189 -16.55 -9.07 -6.98
CA GLY A 189 -16.11 -8.03 -7.91
C GLY A 189 -15.47 -6.82 -7.24
N GLY A 190 -15.25 -6.86 -5.93
CA GLY A 190 -14.47 -5.90 -5.17
C GLY A 190 -13.01 -6.31 -5.01
N ALA A 191 -12.31 -5.65 -4.09
CA ALA A 191 -10.96 -6.01 -3.70
C ALA A 191 -10.69 -5.65 -2.24
N THR A 192 -9.80 -6.37 -1.57
CA THR A 192 -9.19 -5.94 -0.31
C THR A 192 -7.93 -5.15 -0.64
N VAL A 193 -7.88 -3.88 -0.22
CA VAL A 193 -6.68 -3.04 -0.31
C VAL A 193 -6.00 -3.03 1.05
N ALA A 194 -4.78 -3.56 1.13
CA ALA A 194 -3.92 -3.49 2.31
C ALA A 194 -2.82 -2.46 2.07
N TRP A 195 -2.64 -1.55 3.03
CA TRP A 195 -1.63 -0.51 2.95
C TRP A 195 -1.04 -0.18 4.31
N SER A 196 0.14 0.42 4.28
CA SER A 196 0.88 0.85 5.45
C SER A 196 1.11 2.35 5.44
N GLU A 197 0.92 2.98 6.59
CA GLU A 197 1.26 4.39 6.82
C GLU A 197 2.46 4.51 7.74
N ARG A 198 3.07 5.69 7.70
CA ARG A 198 4.21 6.01 8.57
C ARG A 198 3.80 6.00 10.04
N GLY A 199 4.78 5.69 10.89
CA GLY A 199 4.69 5.87 12.34
C GLY A 199 4.59 7.34 12.75
N GLN A 200 4.85 7.62 14.04
CA GLN A 200 4.81 8.99 14.54
C GLN A 200 5.91 9.86 13.91
N PHE A 201 7.02 9.24 13.54
CA PHE A 201 8.13 9.90 12.85
C PHE A 201 8.43 9.20 11.52
N THR A 202 8.92 9.95 10.54
CA THR A 202 9.33 9.40 9.24
C THR A 202 10.35 8.27 9.37
N ALA A 203 11.24 8.35 10.38
CA ALA A 203 12.26 7.34 10.64
C ALA A 203 11.70 6.00 11.13
N ASP A 204 10.47 5.97 11.63
CA ASP A 204 9.80 4.73 12.04
C ASP A 204 9.49 3.85 10.82
N GLY A 205 9.39 4.45 9.62
CA GLY A 205 8.96 3.77 8.41
C GLY A 205 7.46 3.47 8.39
N PHE A 206 7.05 2.62 7.47
CA PHE A 206 5.67 2.19 7.27
C PHE A 206 5.30 1.06 8.25
N VAL A 207 4.82 1.44 9.44
CA VAL A 207 4.56 0.51 10.57
C VAL A 207 3.10 0.47 11.01
N ASN A 208 2.27 1.39 10.50
CA ASN A 208 0.84 1.41 10.77
C ASN A 208 0.12 0.71 9.63
N HIS A 209 -0.27 -0.55 9.82
CA HIS A 209 -0.91 -1.37 8.79
C HIS A 209 -2.43 -1.25 8.84
N TYR A 210 -3.06 -1.11 7.67
CA TYR A 210 -4.49 -0.99 7.49
C TYR A 210 -4.96 -1.89 6.35
N SER A 211 -6.24 -2.24 6.36
CA SER A 211 -6.87 -2.96 5.27
C SER A 211 -8.35 -2.61 5.15
N ALA A 212 -8.83 -2.43 3.92
CA ALA A 212 -10.25 -2.17 3.65
C ALA A 212 -10.72 -2.98 2.44
N ASP A 213 -11.91 -3.56 2.56
CA ASP A 213 -12.61 -4.15 1.42
C ASP A 213 -13.36 -3.03 0.69
N ILE A 214 -13.08 -2.90 -0.60
CA ILE A 214 -13.69 -1.92 -1.49
C ILE A 214 -14.53 -2.61 -2.56
N ARG A 215 -15.55 -1.90 -3.03
CA ARG A 215 -16.39 -2.32 -4.16
C ARG A 215 -16.73 -1.15 -5.08
N PRO A 216 -17.00 -1.42 -6.36
CA PRO A 216 -17.69 -0.46 -7.22
C PRO A 216 -19.06 -0.07 -6.65
N ALA A 217 -19.34 1.23 -6.60
CA ALA A 217 -20.64 1.77 -6.20
C ALA A 217 -20.89 3.14 -6.84
N ASN A 218 -22.06 3.32 -7.47
CA ASN A 218 -22.47 4.59 -8.09
C ASN A 218 -21.44 5.21 -9.06
N GLY A 219 -20.70 4.38 -9.81
CA GLY A 219 -19.63 4.84 -10.72
C GLY A 219 -18.33 5.25 -10.02
N GLY A 220 -18.21 5.01 -8.71
CA GLY A 220 -16.99 5.22 -7.93
C GLY A 220 -16.68 4.03 -7.03
N ILE A 221 -15.97 4.28 -5.94
CA ILE A 221 -15.50 3.27 -4.99
C ILE A 221 -16.15 3.49 -3.62
N GLU A 222 -16.63 2.40 -3.02
CA GLU A 222 -17.10 2.36 -1.65
C GLU A 222 -16.29 1.34 -0.85
N ALA A 223 -15.67 1.78 0.24
CA ALA A 223 -15.12 0.90 1.27
C ALA A 223 -16.25 0.40 2.19
N VAL A 224 -16.37 -0.92 2.34
CA VAL A 224 -17.52 -1.59 2.97
C VAL A 224 -17.16 -2.37 4.24
N SER A 225 -15.88 -2.64 4.46
CA SER A 225 -15.38 -3.48 5.55
C SER A 225 -13.93 -3.10 5.87
N GLY A 226 -13.46 -3.43 7.08
CA GLY A 226 -12.11 -3.09 7.56
C GLY A 226 -11.96 -1.62 8.00
N ASP A 227 -10.78 -1.06 7.76
CA ASP A 227 -10.36 0.30 8.13
C ASP A 227 -10.93 1.37 7.17
N THR A 228 -12.25 1.35 6.96
CA THR A 228 -12.94 2.19 5.96
C THR A 228 -12.72 3.69 6.15
N GLU A 229 -12.73 4.19 7.39
CA GLU A 229 -12.46 5.60 7.70
C GLU A 229 -11.05 6.00 7.25
N LYS A 230 -10.04 5.14 7.50
CA LYS A 230 -8.66 5.38 7.08
C LYS A 230 -8.47 5.28 5.57
N PHE A 231 -9.20 4.38 4.91
CA PHE A 231 -9.22 4.36 3.45
C PHE A 231 -9.71 5.70 2.89
N TYR A 232 -10.82 6.24 3.44
CA TYR A 232 -11.39 7.49 2.96
C TYR A 232 -10.56 8.73 3.31
N GLU A 233 -9.74 8.72 4.37
CA GLU A 233 -8.77 9.80 4.62
C GLU A 233 -7.82 10.01 3.42
N ASN A 234 -7.37 8.91 2.80
CA ASN A 234 -6.52 8.95 1.61
C ASN A 234 -7.32 9.13 0.32
N TRP A 235 -8.40 8.34 0.15
CA TRP A 235 -9.20 8.34 -1.06
C TRP A 235 -9.90 9.67 -1.33
N HIS A 236 -10.37 10.35 -0.28
CA HIS A 236 -10.99 11.67 -0.37
C HIS A 236 -10.02 12.82 -0.08
N TYR A 237 -8.71 12.54 -0.01
CA TYR A 237 -7.74 13.61 0.09
C TYR A 237 -7.93 14.59 -1.08
N PRO A 238 -7.96 15.91 -0.85
CA PRO A 238 -8.37 16.89 -1.87
C PRO A 238 -7.50 16.91 -3.13
N VAL A 239 -6.25 16.48 -3.02
CA VAL A 239 -5.30 16.44 -4.15
C VAL A 239 -5.29 15.04 -4.75
N GLY A 240 -5.44 14.96 -6.07
CA GLY A 240 -5.15 13.80 -6.89
C GLY A 240 -4.02 14.09 -7.90
N TYR A 241 -3.56 13.07 -8.60
CA TYR A 241 -2.51 13.20 -9.63
C TYR A 241 -3.00 12.66 -10.96
N LEU A 242 -2.77 13.44 -12.01
CA LEU A 242 -3.40 13.23 -13.31
C LEU A 242 -2.95 11.91 -13.97
N LEU A 243 -3.92 11.03 -14.27
CA LEU A 243 -3.74 9.76 -14.98
C LEU A 243 -3.37 9.91 -16.47
N GLY A 244 -3.25 11.13 -16.97
CA GLY A 244 -2.92 11.43 -18.35
C GLY A 244 -3.25 12.88 -18.67
N THR A 245 -2.63 13.41 -19.72
CA THR A 245 -3.04 14.71 -20.26
C THR A 245 -4.37 14.51 -20.97
N TYR A 246 -5.46 14.98 -20.35
CA TYR A 246 -6.72 15.19 -21.06
C TYR A 246 -6.45 16.06 -22.29
N ASP A 247 -6.55 15.46 -23.46
CA ASP A 247 -6.39 16.10 -24.76
C ASP A 247 -7.54 17.06 -25.11
#